data_AF-A0A377GFN7-F1
#
_entry.id   AF-A0A377GFN7-F1
#
_cell.length_a   1.000
_cell.length_b   1.000
_cell.length_c   1.000
_cell.angle_alpha   90.00
_cell.angle_beta   90.00
_cell.angle_gamma   90.00
#
_symmetry.space_group_name_H-M   'P 1'
#
loop_
_entity.id
_entity.type
_entity.pdbx_description
1 polymer ?
#
loop_
_entity_poly.entity_id
_entity_poly.type
_entity_poly.pdbx_seq_one_letter_code
_entity_poly.pdbx_strand_id
1 'polypeptide(L)'
;MCLYYLHKRDTQIMEHKFIKNEPSNKQLQIEKPKTSANPTGEYSFFTVQHKKNFTPLYPKKLSISHVAQGARSGDCYLLSVINAIIALPNGEQYIRGTMIEQKNKVHVRFFRDDEPQWLILEKSLPTSWGILSSGANWVRFLEKAYVTFMGGNYNKTLSSGDSRNALKAFLGGFNDSIATSKQAECSLAELYKKVIYGCNGKDIYSLIFLLRPHDKLASIPNMCQYVFANQPELLEAWWNWVKLHQKHFEQLLKNHLFLTKEVFIACMKERMSHSISPPAKAIAAVEQWLHQHAVLPEENKYSYDEERLFLSLKSAHEEQKPIVCSPKEDPPEGITMQHTYALIGIKESKISHRKFVILRNPHHENRNWFSHYFFYGGRHSIERQENGIAKLTISPVEQSTFTMELRDFAHAFAYIDCGRSLLAKQLHKRCEETLTPM
;
A
#
# COMPACT_ATOMS: atom_id res chain seq x y z
N MET A 1 -16.15 -4.69 39.43
CA MET A 1 -15.71 -4.49 40.81
C MET A 1 -14.33 -3.83 40.74
N CYS A 2 -14.30 -2.50 40.83
CA CYS A 2 -13.10 -1.66 40.66
C CYS A 2 -12.38 -1.49 42.00
N LEU A 3 -11.07 -1.73 42.03
CA LEU A 3 -10.21 -1.37 43.16
C LEU A 3 -9.21 -0.31 42.71
N TYR A 4 -9.34 0.85 43.35
CA TYR A 4 -8.47 2.03 43.26
C TYR A 4 -7.10 1.74 43.88
N TYR A 5 -6.03 2.21 43.23
CA TYR A 5 -4.71 2.38 43.85
C TYR A 5 -4.38 3.88 43.89
N LEU A 6 -4.37 4.43 45.11
CA LEU A 6 -3.89 5.76 45.44
C LEU A 6 -2.38 5.67 45.75
N HIS A 7 -1.56 6.52 45.11
CA HIS A 7 -0.18 6.73 45.53
C HIS A 7 0.05 8.21 45.87
N LYS A 8 0.62 8.41 47.06
CA LYS A 8 0.96 9.68 47.69
C LYS A 8 1.98 10.47 46.86
N ARG A 9 1.78 11.79 46.78
CA ARG A 9 2.81 12.74 46.36
C ARG A 9 3.48 13.29 47.62
N ASP A 10 4.78 13.07 47.76
CA ASP A 10 5.63 13.80 48.69
C ASP A 10 6.33 14.95 47.94
N THR A 11 6.17 16.15 48.49
CA THR A 11 6.69 17.40 47.95
C THR A 11 8.09 17.63 48.53
N GLN A 12 9.14 17.50 47.71
CA GLN A 12 10.47 17.99 48.06
C GLN A 12 10.73 19.34 47.36
N ILE A 13 10.93 20.35 48.19
CA ILE A 13 11.36 21.70 47.80
C ILE A 13 12.86 21.61 47.48
N MET A 14 13.26 21.83 46.22
CA MET A 14 14.65 22.02 45.83
C MET A 14 14.94 23.50 45.62
N GLU A 15 15.91 24.02 46.38
CA GLU A 15 16.47 25.36 46.26
C GLU A 15 17.20 25.54 44.92
N HIS A 16 16.84 26.59 44.19
CA HIS A 16 17.54 27.01 42.98
C HIS A 16 18.87 27.70 43.33
N LYS A 17 19.99 26.99 43.14
CA LYS A 17 21.31 27.64 42.96
C LYS A 17 21.43 28.14 41.52
N PHE A 18 21.50 29.45 41.36
CA PHE A 18 21.87 30.12 40.10
C PHE A 18 23.34 29.82 39.77
N ILE A 19 23.57 28.95 38.78
CA ILE A 19 24.87 28.81 38.12
C ILE A 19 24.88 29.80 36.95
N LYS A 20 25.72 30.84 37.04
CA LYS A 20 26.05 31.70 35.90
C LYS A 20 26.89 30.88 34.92
N ASN A 21 26.26 30.36 33.88
CA ASN A 21 26.98 29.85 32.71
C ASN A 21 27.32 31.03 31.80
N GLU A 22 28.60 31.40 31.75
CA GLU A 22 29.13 32.26 30.69
C GLU A 22 28.99 31.55 29.33
N PRO A 23 28.64 32.27 28.25
CA PRO A 23 28.54 31.70 26.93
C PRO A 23 29.94 31.35 26.40
N SER A 24 30.25 30.05 26.40
CA SER A 24 31.38 29.47 25.67
C SER A 24 31.23 29.79 24.18
N ASN A 25 31.95 30.82 23.72
CA ASN A 25 32.00 31.29 22.34
C ASN A 25 32.83 30.35 21.43
N LYS A 26 32.57 29.04 21.51
CA LYS A 26 33.02 28.09 20.50
C LYS A 26 31.99 28.14 19.37
N GLN A 27 32.22 29.03 18.41
CA GLN A 27 31.65 28.87 17.07
C GLN A 27 31.99 27.44 16.63
N LEU A 28 30.98 26.55 16.62
CA LEU A 28 31.05 25.30 15.89
C LEU A 28 31.40 25.68 14.45
N GLN A 29 32.64 25.44 14.04
CA GLN A 29 33.00 25.51 12.64
C GLN A 29 32.16 24.44 11.94
N ILE A 30 31.07 24.86 11.31
CA ILE A 30 30.25 24.00 10.47
C ILE A 30 31.17 23.64 9.28
N GLU A 31 31.73 22.43 9.31
CA GLU A 31 32.51 21.92 8.17
C GLU A 31 31.69 22.10 6.89
N LYS A 32 32.30 22.72 5.89
CA LYS A 32 31.66 22.88 4.58
C LYS A 32 31.21 21.49 4.11
N PRO A 33 29.95 21.31 3.70
CA PRO A 33 29.44 20.00 3.35
C PRO A 33 30.26 19.45 2.17
N LYS A 34 30.90 18.30 2.39
CA LYS A 34 31.80 17.64 1.45
C LYS A 34 30.99 16.97 0.34
N THR A 35 31.41 17.12 -0.92
CA THR A 35 30.81 16.38 -2.03
C THR A 35 30.96 14.88 -1.78
N SER A 36 29.86 14.14 -1.89
CA SER A 36 29.87 12.68 -1.83
C SER A 36 30.57 12.10 -3.06
N ALA A 37 31.30 11.00 -2.86
CA ALA A 37 31.90 10.25 -3.96
C ALA A 37 30.80 9.69 -4.89
N ASN A 38 31.13 9.56 -6.18
CA ASN A 38 30.23 8.89 -7.12
C ASN A 38 30.06 7.42 -6.69
N PRO A 39 28.82 6.87 -6.72
CA PRO A 39 28.61 5.46 -6.43
C PRO A 39 29.36 4.56 -7.40
N THR A 40 29.80 3.40 -6.91
CA THR A 40 30.51 2.39 -7.70
C THR A 40 29.56 1.28 -8.14
N GLY A 41 30.05 0.38 -9.00
CA GLY A 41 29.31 -0.80 -9.42
C GLY A 41 30.16 -1.63 -10.37
N GLU A 42 29.97 -2.94 -10.33
CA GLU A 42 30.71 -3.89 -11.15
C GLU A 42 29.72 -4.91 -11.73
N TYR A 43 29.63 -4.94 -13.04
CA TYR A 43 28.82 -5.89 -13.79
C TYR A 43 29.78 -6.77 -14.58
N SER A 44 29.37 -7.98 -14.97
CA SER A 44 30.24 -9.04 -15.50
C SER A 44 31.23 -8.63 -16.61
N PHE A 45 31.00 -7.53 -17.32
CA PHE A 45 31.86 -7.06 -18.42
C PHE A 45 32.35 -5.61 -18.28
N PHE A 46 32.02 -4.89 -17.19
CA PHE A 46 32.47 -3.51 -17.01
C PHE A 46 32.28 -2.98 -15.57
N THR A 47 33.13 -2.03 -15.20
CA THR A 47 32.98 -1.19 -14.02
C THR A 47 32.21 0.08 -14.36
N VAL A 48 31.36 0.56 -13.45
CA VAL A 48 30.60 1.80 -13.67
C VAL A 48 31.55 2.99 -13.68
N GLN A 49 31.52 3.75 -14.78
CA GLN A 49 32.21 5.04 -14.91
C GLN A 49 31.19 6.17 -15.00
N HIS A 50 31.57 7.37 -14.55
CA HIS A 50 30.72 8.55 -14.59
C HIS A 50 31.25 9.59 -15.56
N LYS A 51 30.33 10.23 -16.30
CA LYS A 51 30.64 11.37 -17.16
C LYS A 51 29.91 12.61 -16.64
N LYS A 52 30.58 13.76 -16.63
CA LYS A 52 29.97 15.05 -16.31
C LYS A 52 28.75 15.29 -17.22
N ASN A 53 27.66 15.75 -16.62
CA ASN A 53 26.43 16.06 -17.31
C ASN A 53 26.15 17.56 -17.16
N PHE A 54 26.10 18.26 -18.28
CA PHE A 54 25.85 19.71 -18.32
C PHE A 54 24.41 20.06 -18.69
N THR A 55 23.59 19.05 -19.01
CA THR A 55 22.19 19.27 -19.36
C THR A 55 21.39 19.76 -18.14
N PRO A 56 20.30 20.53 -18.34
CA PRO A 56 19.46 20.98 -17.24
C PRO A 56 18.97 19.80 -16.38
N LEU A 57 18.95 19.99 -15.06
CA LEU A 57 18.43 18.99 -14.13
C LEU A 57 16.95 18.70 -14.41
N TYR A 58 16.14 19.74 -14.58
CA TYR A 58 14.69 19.64 -14.74
C TYR A 58 14.21 20.11 -16.11
N PRO A 59 13.19 19.44 -16.70
CA PRO A 59 12.35 20.06 -17.71
C PRO A 59 11.42 21.13 -17.09
N LYS A 60 10.69 21.86 -17.93
CA LYS A 60 9.75 22.92 -17.51
C LYS A 60 8.68 22.42 -16.54
N LYS A 61 8.14 21.23 -16.78
CA LYS A 61 7.12 20.58 -15.95
C LYS A 61 7.56 19.15 -15.66
N LEU A 62 7.37 18.65 -14.45
CA LEU A 62 7.62 17.24 -14.13
C LEU A 62 6.38 16.39 -14.46
N SER A 63 6.60 15.14 -14.85
CA SER A 63 5.56 14.24 -15.33
C SER A 63 5.88 12.81 -14.89
N ILE A 64 4.84 12.03 -14.61
CA ILE A 64 4.94 10.58 -14.34
C ILE A 64 5.58 9.82 -15.51
N SER A 65 5.44 10.32 -16.75
CA SER A 65 6.08 9.73 -17.94
C SER A 65 7.60 9.89 -17.96
N HIS A 66 8.16 10.78 -17.12
CA HIS A 66 9.61 10.90 -16.96
C HIS A 66 10.22 9.77 -16.16
N VAL A 67 9.42 9.01 -15.42
CA VAL A 67 9.87 7.87 -14.61
C VAL A 67 9.74 6.62 -15.46
N ALA A 68 10.89 6.07 -15.84
CA ALA A 68 10.97 4.86 -16.65
C ALA A 68 12.17 4.02 -16.24
N GLN A 69 11.95 2.76 -15.87
CA GLN A 69 12.98 1.86 -15.36
C GLN A 69 14.12 1.63 -16.38
N GLY A 70 15.34 1.47 -15.87
CA GLY A 70 16.48 1.04 -16.65
C GLY A 70 16.37 -0.42 -17.06
N ALA A 71 16.93 -0.79 -18.22
CA ALA A 71 16.89 -2.19 -18.68
C ALA A 71 17.73 -3.15 -17.81
N ARG A 72 18.63 -2.64 -16.96
CA ARG A 72 19.55 -3.41 -16.12
C ARG A 72 19.39 -3.11 -14.62
N SER A 73 18.31 -2.44 -14.25
CA SER A 73 17.96 -2.15 -12.85
C SER A 73 16.70 -2.92 -12.45
N GLY A 74 16.66 -3.36 -11.19
CA GLY A 74 15.50 -3.96 -10.50
C GLY A 74 14.87 -2.98 -9.50
N ASP A 75 14.97 -1.69 -9.76
CA ASP A 75 14.64 -0.59 -8.83
C ASP A 75 13.16 -0.17 -8.89
N CYS A 76 12.27 -1.06 -9.34
CA CYS A 76 10.83 -0.79 -9.40
C CYS A 76 10.24 -0.33 -8.06
N TYR A 77 10.80 -0.81 -6.93
CA TYR A 77 10.43 -0.39 -5.58
C TYR A 77 10.68 1.10 -5.31
N LEU A 78 11.77 1.65 -5.86
CA LEU A 78 12.18 3.05 -5.74
C LEU A 78 11.40 3.91 -6.72
N LEU A 79 11.35 3.51 -7.99
CA LEU A 79 10.69 4.28 -9.05
C LEU A 79 9.17 4.36 -8.84
N SER A 80 8.56 3.36 -8.22
CA SER A 80 7.15 3.42 -7.83
C SER A 80 6.91 4.46 -6.74
N VAL A 81 7.83 4.62 -5.78
CA VAL A 81 7.74 5.71 -4.80
C VAL A 81 7.85 7.07 -5.48
N ILE A 82 8.78 7.23 -6.43
CA ILE A 82 8.91 8.47 -7.20
C ILE A 82 7.62 8.75 -7.98
N ASN A 83 7.05 7.75 -8.66
CA ASN A 83 5.76 7.87 -9.35
C ASN A 83 4.62 8.25 -8.40
N ALA A 84 4.55 7.63 -7.22
CA ALA A 84 3.52 7.93 -6.22
C ALA A 84 3.64 9.36 -5.69
N ILE A 85 4.86 9.88 -5.54
CA ILE A 85 5.10 11.27 -5.15
C ILE A 85 4.69 12.22 -6.28
N ILE A 86 5.23 12.05 -7.49
CA ILE A 86 5.01 13.01 -8.60
C ILE A 86 3.56 13.02 -9.10
N ALA A 87 2.80 11.95 -8.89
CA ALA A 87 1.39 11.88 -9.24
C ALA A 87 0.49 12.76 -8.36
N LEU A 88 0.94 13.12 -7.15
CA LEU A 88 0.17 13.95 -6.23
C LEU A 88 0.25 15.44 -6.60
N PRO A 89 -0.77 16.24 -6.26
CA PRO A 89 -0.82 17.67 -6.59
C PRO A 89 0.44 18.46 -6.20
N ASN A 90 1.00 18.23 -5.00
CA ASN A 90 2.22 18.88 -4.53
C ASN A 90 3.50 18.10 -4.84
N GLY A 91 3.42 17.02 -5.63
CA GLY A 91 4.52 16.13 -5.96
C GLY A 91 5.68 16.83 -6.67
N GLU A 92 5.37 17.66 -7.68
CA GLU A 92 6.39 18.42 -8.41
C GLU A 92 7.12 19.42 -7.51
N GLN A 93 6.37 20.18 -6.70
CA GLN A 93 6.94 21.11 -5.74
C GLN A 93 7.83 20.38 -4.72
N TYR A 94 7.38 19.22 -4.23
CA TYR A 94 8.12 18.40 -3.28
C TYR A 94 9.47 17.94 -3.86
N ILE A 95 9.47 17.40 -5.08
CA ILE A 95 10.69 16.93 -5.76
C ILE A 95 11.66 18.09 -5.97
N ARG A 96 11.18 19.24 -6.44
CA ARG A 96 12.01 20.43 -6.67
C ARG A 96 12.59 21.01 -5.37
N GLY A 97 11.87 20.92 -4.26
CA GLY A 97 12.37 21.32 -2.94
C GLY A 97 13.35 20.31 -2.32
N THR A 98 13.24 19.04 -2.71
CA THR A 98 14.08 17.94 -2.20
C THR A 98 15.37 17.79 -3.00
N MET A 99 15.39 18.20 -4.28
CA MET A 99 16.57 18.12 -5.13
C MET A 99 16.83 19.44 -5.86
N ILE A 100 18.00 20.05 -5.63
CA ILE A 100 18.33 21.40 -6.08
C ILE A 100 19.67 21.35 -6.83
N GLU A 101 19.75 22.08 -7.95
CA GLU A 101 21.02 22.29 -8.65
C GLU A 101 21.65 23.61 -8.20
N GLN A 102 22.89 23.56 -7.69
CA GLN A 102 23.64 24.75 -7.28
C GLN A 102 25.14 24.56 -7.54
N LYS A 103 25.80 25.59 -8.10
CA LYS A 103 27.26 25.58 -8.39
C LYS A 103 27.72 24.31 -9.13
N ASN A 104 26.94 23.86 -10.12
CA ASN A 104 27.17 22.65 -10.91
C ASN A 104 27.25 21.34 -10.07
N LYS A 105 26.55 21.32 -8.94
CA LYS A 105 26.32 20.14 -8.09
C LYS A 105 24.83 19.93 -7.89
N VAL A 106 24.47 18.69 -7.56
CA VAL A 106 23.08 18.33 -7.25
C VAL A 106 22.99 18.05 -5.75
N HIS A 107 22.19 18.84 -5.06
CA HIS A 107 21.91 18.71 -3.64
C HIS A 107 20.61 17.92 -3.50
N VAL A 108 20.60 16.83 -2.73
CA VAL A 108 19.40 16.01 -2.54
C VAL A 108 19.18 15.75 -1.06
N ARG A 109 17.96 15.95 -0.59
CA ARG A 109 17.56 15.65 0.78
C ARG A 109 16.93 14.26 0.86
N PHE A 110 17.40 13.45 1.79
CA PHE A 110 16.73 12.22 2.23
C PHE A 110 16.53 12.26 3.74
N PHE A 111 15.88 11.25 4.30
CA PHE A 111 15.68 11.07 5.73
C PHE A 111 16.36 9.79 6.19
N ARG A 112 17.16 9.88 7.25
CA ARG A 112 17.72 8.76 7.99
C ARG A 112 17.24 8.86 9.43
N ASP A 113 16.56 7.84 9.92
CA ASP A 113 15.99 7.83 11.28
C ASP A 113 15.12 9.08 11.52
N ASP A 114 14.29 9.42 10.54
CA ASP A 114 13.41 10.61 10.50
C ASP A 114 14.10 11.98 10.51
N GLU A 115 15.44 12.01 10.48
CA GLU A 115 16.21 13.24 10.38
C GLU A 115 16.63 13.53 8.93
N PRO A 116 16.39 14.76 8.43
CA PRO A 116 16.75 15.13 7.08
C PRO A 116 18.27 15.24 6.92
N GLN A 117 18.79 14.66 5.85
CA GLN A 117 20.20 14.67 5.46
C GLN A 117 20.34 15.18 4.03
N TRP A 118 21.13 16.24 3.86
CA TRP A 118 21.49 16.75 2.54
C TRP A 118 22.75 16.05 2.02
N LEU A 119 22.62 15.44 0.84
CA LEU A 119 23.73 14.89 0.06
C LEU A 119 24.11 15.87 -1.04
N ILE A 120 25.41 16.02 -1.27
CA ILE A 120 25.94 16.84 -2.36
C ILE A 120 26.61 15.92 -3.36
N LEU A 121 26.07 15.87 -4.57
CA LEU A 121 26.55 15.01 -5.64
C LEU A 121 27.27 15.83 -6.69
N GLU A 122 28.31 15.24 -7.26
CA GLU A 122 28.80 15.71 -8.55
C GLU A 122 27.72 15.56 -9.62
N LYS A 123 27.59 16.57 -10.48
CA LYS A 123 26.68 16.54 -11.63
C LYS A 123 27.26 15.66 -12.75
N SER A 124 27.29 14.37 -12.49
CA SER A 124 27.77 13.31 -13.39
C SER A 124 26.83 12.12 -13.31
N LEU A 125 26.71 11.37 -14.41
CA LEU A 125 25.87 10.16 -14.48
C LEU A 125 26.70 8.98 -15.01
N PRO A 126 26.32 7.74 -14.67
CA PRO A 126 26.89 6.54 -15.28
C PRO A 126 26.90 6.60 -16.80
N THR A 127 28.01 6.20 -17.41
CA THR A 127 28.15 6.04 -18.87
C THR A 127 27.48 4.78 -19.39
N SER A 128 27.43 3.73 -18.55
CA SER A 128 26.80 2.46 -18.89
C SER A 128 25.29 2.58 -18.98
N TRP A 129 24.74 2.12 -20.11
CA TRP A 129 23.31 2.18 -20.39
C TRP A 129 22.51 1.22 -19.49
N GLY A 130 21.32 1.66 -19.07
CA GLY A 130 20.32 0.86 -18.38
C GLY A 130 20.51 0.65 -16.87
N ILE A 131 21.56 1.19 -16.25
CA ILE A 131 21.79 1.09 -14.78
C ILE A 131 20.82 1.96 -13.98
N LEU A 132 20.53 3.14 -14.53
CA LEU A 132 19.58 4.09 -13.99
C LEU A 132 18.35 4.15 -14.89
N SER A 133 17.33 4.89 -14.45
CA SER A 133 16.16 5.23 -15.23
C SER A 133 16.51 5.62 -16.66
N SER A 134 15.74 5.05 -17.59
CA SER A 134 15.76 5.42 -19.01
C SER A 134 15.03 6.74 -19.28
N GLY A 135 14.47 7.36 -18.25
CA GLY A 135 13.67 8.58 -18.33
C GLY A 135 14.49 9.87 -18.19
N ALA A 136 13.86 10.89 -17.60
CA ALA A 136 14.45 12.23 -17.53
C ALA A 136 15.63 12.32 -16.54
N ASN A 137 16.52 13.28 -16.74
CA ASN A 137 17.73 13.46 -15.92
C ASN A 137 17.44 13.60 -14.42
N TRP A 138 16.37 14.29 -14.04
CA TRP A 138 16.02 14.46 -12.63
C TRP A 138 15.76 13.10 -11.94
N VAL A 139 15.13 12.13 -12.63
CA VAL A 139 14.94 10.79 -12.09
C VAL A 139 16.28 10.09 -11.91
N ARG A 140 17.14 10.16 -12.94
CA ARG A 140 18.48 9.56 -12.92
C ARG A 140 19.35 10.13 -11.79
N PHE A 141 19.26 11.43 -11.54
CA PHE A 141 19.97 12.07 -10.42
C PHE A 141 19.38 11.68 -9.05
N LEU A 142 18.06 11.55 -8.92
CA LEU A 142 17.43 11.03 -7.70
C LEU A 142 17.84 9.58 -7.41
N GLU A 143 17.88 8.70 -8.41
CA GLU A 143 18.38 7.34 -8.22
C GLU A 143 19.85 7.34 -7.81
N LYS A 144 20.71 8.10 -8.50
CA LYS A 144 22.12 8.25 -8.11
C LYS A 144 22.23 8.71 -6.65
N ALA A 145 21.43 9.70 -6.26
CA ALA A 145 21.40 10.22 -4.91
C ALA A 145 21.00 9.14 -3.90
N TYR A 146 19.97 8.37 -4.22
CA TYR A 146 19.49 7.27 -3.38
C TYR A 146 20.55 6.18 -3.24
N VAL A 147 21.25 5.81 -4.33
CA VAL A 147 22.37 4.86 -4.25
C VAL A 147 23.49 5.40 -3.37
N THR A 148 23.87 6.67 -3.52
CA THR A 148 24.85 7.31 -2.61
C THR A 148 24.37 7.24 -1.16
N PHE A 149 23.09 7.54 -0.90
CA PHE A 149 22.49 7.51 0.44
C PHE A 149 22.54 6.11 1.08
N MET A 150 22.35 5.07 0.27
CA MET A 150 22.27 3.66 0.69
C MET A 150 23.63 2.94 0.72
N GLY A 151 24.75 3.67 0.61
CA GLY A 151 26.10 3.10 0.76
C GLY A 151 26.92 3.06 -0.54
N GLY A 152 26.42 3.65 -1.63
CA GLY A 152 27.23 4.01 -2.79
C GLY A 152 27.57 2.87 -3.74
N ASN A 153 26.74 1.83 -3.85
CA ASN A 153 26.95 0.74 -4.81
C ASN A 153 25.67 0.43 -5.63
N TYR A 154 25.72 0.64 -6.95
CA TYR A 154 24.57 0.44 -7.84
C TYR A 154 24.04 -1.00 -7.82
N ASN A 155 24.92 -1.99 -7.94
CA ASN A 155 24.53 -3.41 -7.98
C ASN A 155 23.84 -3.86 -6.68
N LYS A 156 24.29 -3.36 -5.53
CA LYS A 156 23.70 -3.69 -4.23
C LYS A 156 22.38 -2.98 -4.00
N THR A 157 22.27 -1.70 -4.38
CA THR A 157 21.08 -0.90 -4.08
C THR A 157 19.95 -1.06 -5.10
N LEU A 158 20.26 -1.16 -6.40
CA LEU A 158 19.24 -1.11 -7.46
C LEU A 158 18.84 -2.49 -8.01
N SER A 159 19.43 -3.59 -7.54
CA SER A 159 19.06 -4.94 -8.00
C SER A 159 17.75 -5.44 -7.39
N SER A 160 17.48 -5.05 -6.13
CA SER A 160 16.27 -5.38 -5.39
C SER A 160 16.11 -4.41 -4.21
N GLY A 161 14.92 -4.32 -3.64
CA GLY A 161 14.70 -3.51 -2.46
C GLY A 161 13.25 -3.50 -1.98
N ASP A 162 13.02 -2.72 -0.92
CA ASP A 162 11.72 -2.59 -0.27
C ASP A 162 11.21 -1.15 -0.46
N SER A 163 10.00 -1.02 -1.00
CA SER A 163 9.36 0.28 -1.27
C SER A 163 9.13 1.08 0.02
N ARG A 164 8.98 0.41 1.16
CA ARG A 164 8.85 1.04 2.49
C ARG A 164 10.13 1.76 2.89
N ASN A 165 11.28 1.20 2.56
CA ASN A 165 12.58 1.85 2.81
C ASN A 165 12.75 3.07 1.89
N ALA A 166 12.30 2.98 0.64
CA ALA A 166 12.30 4.13 -0.26
C ALA A 166 11.32 5.22 0.23
N LEU A 167 10.10 4.88 0.65
CA LEU A 167 9.15 5.84 1.24
C LEU A 167 9.78 6.57 2.44
N LYS A 168 10.38 5.82 3.37
CA LYS A 168 11.06 6.38 4.55
C LYS A 168 12.22 7.29 4.15
N ALA A 169 13.06 6.86 3.21
CA ALA A 169 14.17 7.68 2.75
C ALA A 169 13.69 9.00 2.12
N PHE A 170 12.61 8.98 1.33
CA PHE A 170 12.11 10.18 0.66
C PHE A 170 11.34 11.11 1.59
N LEU A 171 10.56 10.60 2.54
CA LEU A 171 9.53 11.37 3.26
C LEU A 171 9.76 11.43 4.78
N GLY A 172 10.64 10.58 5.30
CA GLY A 172 10.74 10.30 6.73
C GLY A 172 9.46 9.72 7.30
N GLY A 173 9.47 9.47 8.61
CA GLY A 173 8.35 8.96 9.39
C GLY A 173 8.07 7.47 9.21
N PHE A 174 7.01 7.03 9.87
CA PHE A 174 6.45 5.71 9.69
C PHE A 174 5.69 5.61 8.37
N ASN A 175 5.84 4.47 7.71
CA ASN A 175 4.98 4.07 6.62
C ASN A 175 3.72 3.43 7.23
N ASP A 176 2.55 4.01 6.97
CA ASP A 176 1.28 3.39 7.33
C ASP A 176 1.00 2.26 6.33
N SER A 177 0.46 1.13 6.79
CA SER A 177 -0.08 0.11 5.90
C SER A 177 -1.60 0.25 5.80
N ILE A 178 -2.12 0.12 4.59
CA ILE A 178 -3.56 0.07 4.33
C ILE A 178 -3.94 -1.40 4.21
N ALA A 179 -4.72 -1.90 5.17
CA ALA A 179 -5.18 -3.28 5.18
C ALA A 179 -6.10 -3.56 3.98
N THR A 180 -5.95 -4.74 3.37
CA THR A 180 -6.86 -5.21 2.33
C THR A 180 -8.09 -5.89 2.96
N SER A 181 -9.06 -6.29 2.14
CA SER A 181 -10.21 -7.05 2.65
C SER A 181 -9.76 -8.44 3.13
N LYS A 182 -10.43 -9.00 4.13
CA LYS A 182 -10.00 -10.28 4.71
C LYS A 182 -10.04 -11.45 3.74
N GLN A 183 -11.03 -11.48 2.83
CA GLN A 183 -11.09 -12.48 1.77
C GLN A 183 -9.97 -12.31 0.74
N ALA A 184 -9.43 -11.10 0.60
CA ALA A 184 -8.25 -10.87 -0.22
C ALA A 184 -6.96 -11.26 0.50
N GLU A 185 -6.81 -10.98 1.79
CA GLU A 185 -5.61 -11.38 2.56
C GLU A 185 -5.45 -12.90 2.66
N CYS A 186 -6.57 -13.61 2.80
CA CYS A 186 -6.59 -15.04 3.06
C CYS A 186 -7.90 -15.63 2.55
N SER A 187 -7.84 -16.79 1.87
CA SER A 187 -9.07 -17.46 1.43
C SER A 187 -9.93 -17.84 2.64
N LEU A 188 -11.26 -17.85 2.48
CA LEU A 188 -12.14 -18.26 3.57
C LEU A 188 -11.91 -19.71 4.01
N ALA A 189 -11.47 -20.59 3.12
CA ALA A 189 -11.10 -21.96 3.47
C ALA A 189 -9.89 -22.05 4.40
N GLU A 190 -8.87 -21.22 4.15
CA GLU A 190 -7.72 -21.12 5.05
C GLU A 190 -8.11 -20.42 6.35
N LEU A 191 -8.88 -19.33 6.25
CA LEU A 191 -9.37 -18.62 7.42
C LEU A 191 -10.21 -19.53 8.30
N TYR A 192 -11.01 -20.43 7.73
CA TYR A 192 -11.77 -21.48 8.42
C TYR A 192 -10.92 -22.53 9.13
N LYS A 193 -9.62 -22.64 8.82
CA LYS A 193 -8.69 -23.54 9.54
C LYS A 193 -7.77 -22.81 10.52
N LYS A 194 -7.63 -21.48 10.40
CA LYS A 194 -6.74 -20.68 11.25
C LYS A 194 -7.28 -20.53 12.68
N VAL A 195 -6.38 -20.45 13.65
CA VAL A 195 -6.72 -20.03 15.02
C VAL A 195 -7.04 -18.54 14.99
N ILE A 196 -8.26 -18.17 15.37
CA ILE A 196 -8.77 -16.79 15.40
C ILE A 196 -9.33 -16.55 16.80
N TYR A 197 -9.11 -15.36 17.36
CA TYR A 197 -9.56 -15.00 18.71
C TYR A 197 -10.72 -14.01 18.64
N GLY A 198 -11.94 -14.51 18.87
CA GLY A 198 -13.14 -13.70 18.94
C GLY A 198 -13.57 -13.06 17.62
N CYS A 199 -14.77 -12.49 17.64
CA CYS A 199 -15.34 -11.71 16.54
C CYS A 199 -16.21 -10.57 17.09
N ASN A 200 -16.44 -9.54 16.28
CA ASN A 200 -17.24 -8.38 16.72
C ASN A 200 -18.76 -8.51 16.44
N GLY A 201 -19.19 -9.60 15.79
CA GLY A 201 -20.59 -9.86 15.44
C GLY A 201 -21.02 -9.29 14.08
N LYS A 202 -20.16 -8.54 13.39
CA LYS A 202 -20.46 -7.82 12.14
C LYS A 202 -19.41 -8.04 11.05
N ASP A 203 -18.39 -8.84 11.32
CA ASP A 203 -17.23 -9.03 10.48
C ASP A 203 -17.21 -10.43 9.84
N ILE A 204 -16.21 -10.67 8.99
CA ILE A 204 -16.02 -11.99 8.37
C ILE A 204 -15.69 -13.08 9.40
N TYR A 205 -15.11 -12.72 10.55
CA TYR A 205 -14.80 -13.71 11.59
C TYR A 205 -16.07 -14.23 12.25
N SER A 206 -17.11 -13.40 12.37
CA SER A 206 -18.44 -13.86 12.75
C SER A 206 -18.99 -14.90 11.78
N LEU A 207 -18.83 -14.72 10.47
CA LEU A 207 -19.20 -15.76 9.50
C LEU A 207 -18.40 -17.06 9.74
N ILE A 208 -17.09 -16.96 9.98
CA ILE A 208 -16.26 -18.14 10.25
C ILE A 208 -16.72 -18.87 11.52
N PHE A 209 -17.02 -18.17 12.61
CA PHE A 209 -17.51 -18.81 13.83
C PHE A 209 -18.94 -19.34 13.73
N LEU A 210 -19.79 -18.72 12.91
CA LEU A 210 -21.09 -19.32 12.56
C LEU A 210 -20.92 -20.66 11.85
N LEU A 211 -19.84 -20.83 11.07
CA LEU A 211 -19.54 -22.07 10.35
C LEU A 211 -18.71 -23.08 11.17
N ARG A 212 -18.20 -22.69 12.35
CA ARG A 212 -17.43 -23.56 13.27
C ARG A 212 -18.20 -23.79 14.58
N PRO A 213 -19.13 -24.77 14.62
CA PRO A 213 -19.90 -25.06 15.82
C PRO A 213 -19.02 -25.30 17.05
N HIS A 214 -19.35 -24.63 18.15
CA HIS A 214 -18.72 -24.81 19.47
C HIS A 214 -17.20 -24.53 19.53
N ASP A 215 -16.66 -23.72 18.60
CA ASP A 215 -15.30 -23.19 18.74
C ASP A 215 -15.22 -22.36 20.03
N LYS A 216 -14.34 -22.75 20.95
CA LYS A 216 -14.17 -22.12 22.26
C LYS A 216 -13.65 -20.68 22.15
N LEU A 217 -13.09 -20.31 21.01
CA LEU A 217 -12.58 -18.96 20.74
C LEU A 217 -13.66 -18.02 20.18
N ALA A 218 -14.86 -18.53 19.92
CA ALA A 218 -15.96 -17.73 19.40
C ALA A 218 -16.50 -16.76 20.47
N SER A 219 -16.72 -15.50 20.10
CA SER A 219 -17.41 -14.52 20.93
C SER A 219 -18.93 -14.76 20.90
N ILE A 220 -19.41 -15.79 21.59
CA ILE A 220 -20.84 -16.15 21.66
C ILE A 220 -21.75 -14.95 21.97
N PRO A 221 -21.45 -14.08 22.97
CA PRO A 221 -22.30 -12.93 23.26
C PRO A 221 -22.48 -11.99 22.06
N ASN A 222 -21.42 -11.75 21.29
CA ASN A 222 -21.47 -10.89 20.11
C ASN A 222 -22.30 -11.53 18.99
N MET A 223 -22.14 -12.83 18.73
CA MET A 223 -22.95 -13.51 17.72
C MET A 223 -24.43 -13.53 18.12
N CYS A 224 -24.74 -13.86 19.38
CA CYS A 224 -26.12 -13.81 19.87
C CYS A 224 -26.71 -12.41 19.72
N GLN A 225 -25.98 -11.37 20.12
CA GLN A 225 -26.46 -9.98 20.05
C GLN A 225 -26.70 -9.53 18.61
N TYR A 226 -25.71 -9.70 17.73
CA TYR A 226 -25.72 -9.07 16.40
C TYR A 226 -26.31 -9.95 15.30
N VAL A 227 -26.23 -11.28 15.41
CA VAL A 227 -26.79 -12.21 14.41
C VAL A 227 -28.19 -12.68 14.82
N PHE A 228 -28.39 -13.00 16.11
CA PHE A 228 -29.59 -13.67 16.60
C PHE A 228 -30.45 -12.82 17.56
N ALA A 229 -30.24 -11.50 17.60
CA ALA A 229 -31.04 -10.57 18.42
C ALA A 229 -31.22 -10.98 19.90
N ASN A 230 -30.14 -11.48 20.52
CA ASN A 230 -30.08 -12.02 21.88
C ASN A 230 -30.92 -13.30 22.13
N GLN A 231 -31.22 -14.08 21.10
CA GLN A 231 -31.91 -15.39 21.20
C GLN A 231 -30.89 -16.53 21.08
N PRO A 232 -30.27 -17.00 22.20
CA PRO A 232 -29.22 -18.02 22.16
C PRO A 232 -29.70 -19.37 21.58
N GLU A 233 -30.98 -19.69 21.72
CA GLU A 233 -31.60 -20.88 21.15
C GLU A 233 -31.51 -20.92 19.61
N LEU A 234 -31.50 -19.76 18.95
CA LEU A 234 -31.33 -19.69 17.50
C LEU A 234 -29.88 -19.98 17.08
N LEU A 235 -28.90 -19.52 17.86
CA LEU A 235 -27.49 -19.84 17.62
C LEU A 235 -27.24 -21.34 17.80
N GLU A 236 -27.81 -21.95 18.85
CA GLU A 236 -27.71 -23.38 19.08
C GLU A 236 -28.35 -24.18 17.93
N ALA A 237 -29.56 -23.80 17.51
CA ALA A 237 -30.25 -24.43 16.38
C ALA A 237 -29.45 -24.30 15.07
N TRP A 238 -28.86 -23.12 14.82
CA TRP A 238 -27.97 -22.88 13.68
C TRP A 238 -26.75 -23.80 13.72
N TRP A 239 -26.03 -23.86 14.84
CA TRP A 239 -24.82 -24.67 14.96
C TRP A 239 -25.09 -26.17 14.86
N ASN A 240 -26.20 -26.65 15.43
CA ASN A 240 -26.63 -28.03 15.25
C ASN A 240 -26.85 -28.35 13.76
N TRP A 241 -27.45 -27.43 13.01
CA TRP A 241 -27.66 -27.60 11.57
C TRP A 241 -26.38 -27.50 10.75
N VAL A 242 -25.49 -26.54 11.04
CA VAL A 242 -24.17 -26.44 10.41
C VAL A 242 -23.35 -27.70 10.64
N LYS A 243 -23.38 -28.27 11.85
CA LYS A 243 -22.68 -29.52 12.18
C LYS A 243 -23.15 -30.69 11.30
N LEU A 244 -24.45 -30.79 11.05
CA LEU A 244 -25.02 -31.82 10.15
C LEU A 244 -24.55 -31.63 8.70
N HIS A 245 -24.36 -30.39 8.27
CA HIS A 245 -24.00 -30.03 6.89
C HIS A 245 -22.54 -29.58 6.71
N GLN A 246 -21.67 -29.85 7.68
CA GLN A 246 -20.31 -29.28 7.77
C GLN A 246 -19.51 -29.45 6.48
N LYS A 247 -19.53 -30.66 5.89
CA LYS A 247 -18.80 -30.96 4.64
C LYS A 247 -19.22 -30.04 3.49
N HIS A 248 -20.49 -29.66 3.39
CA HIS A 248 -20.99 -28.79 2.33
C HIS A 248 -20.49 -27.36 2.53
N PHE A 249 -20.53 -26.84 3.75
CA PHE A 249 -19.99 -25.50 4.04
C PHE A 249 -18.47 -25.46 3.84
N GLU A 250 -17.74 -26.50 4.24
CA GLU A 250 -16.30 -26.58 3.95
C GLU A 250 -16.00 -26.64 2.45
N GLN A 251 -16.81 -27.36 1.67
CA GLN A 251 -16.70 -27.38 0.21
C GLN A 251 -17.01 -26.02 -0.39
N LEU A 252 -18.05 -25.33 0.10
CA LEU A 252 -18.39 -23.97 -0.32
C LEU A 252 -17.19 -23.03 -0.13
N LEU A 253 -16.57 -23.02 1.05
CA LEU A 253 -15.42 -22.15 1.31
C LEU A 253 -14.20 -22.51 0.44
N LYS A 254 -14.02 -23.78 0.07
CA LYS A 254 -12.91 -24.24 -0.79
C LYS A 254 -13.14 -23.93 -2.26
N ASN A 255 -14.37 -24.07 -2.74
CA ASN A 255 -14.71 -23.94 -4.16
C ASN A 255 -14.81 -22.47 -4.60
N HIS A 256 -15.00 -21.56 -3.65
CA HIS A 256 -15.12 -20.14 -3.92
C HIS A 256 -13.92 -19.40 -3.35
N LEU A 257 -12.99 -19.02 -4.23
CA LEU A 257 -11.88 -18.12 -3.87
C LEU A 257 -12.40 -16.82 -3.25
N PHE A 258 -13.55 -16.36 -3.74
CA PHE A 258 -14.27 -15.21 -3.23
C PHE A 258 -15.74 -15.58 -3.05
N LEU A 259 -16.19 -15.62 -1.81
CA LEU A 259 -17.56 -16.00 -1.50
C LEU A 259 -18.43 -14.74 -1.55
N THR A 260 -19.41 -14.73 -2.44
CA THR A 260 -20.44 -13.69 -2.46
C THR A 260 -21.61 -14.07 -1.56
N LYS A 261 -22.36 -13.05 -1.16
CA LYS A 261 -23.58 -13.20 -0.37
C LYS A 261 -24.61 -14.07 -1.08
N GLU A 262 -24.79 -13.89 -2.40
CA GLU A 262 -25.76 -14.64 -3.21
C GLU A 262 -25.42 -16.13 -3.22
N VAL A 263 -24.14 -16.46 -3.41
CA VAL A 263 -23.65 -17.84 -3.42
C VAL A 263 -23.84 -18.49 -2.04
N PHE A 264 -23.54 -17.77 -0.96
CA PHE A 264 -23.75 -18.29 0.39
C PHE A 264 -25.23 -18.51 0.71
N ILE A 265 -26.11 -17.56 0.37
CA ILE A 265 -27.56 -17.69 0.55
C ILE A 265 -28.14 -18.83 -0.29
N ALA A 266 -27.69 -18.99 -1.55
CA ALA A 266 -28.12 -20.08 -2.40
C ALA A 266 -27.76 -21.45 -1.79
N CYS A 267 -26.53 -21.59 -1.27
CA CYS A 267 -26.11 -22.79 -0.54
C CYS A 267 -27.00 -23.05 0.68
N MET A 268 -27.29 -22.03 1.49
CA MET A 268 -28.20 -22.19 2.65
C MET A 268 -29.59 -22.67 2.23
N LYS A 269 -30.18 -22.06 1.20
CA LYS A 269 -31.53 -22.41 0.70
C LYS A 269 -31.59 -23.82 0.12
N GLU A 270 -30.56 -24.20 -0.63
CA GLU A 270 -30.41 -25.56 -1.16
C GLU A 270 -30.30 -26.59 -0.03
N ARG A 271 -29.51 -26.33 1.02
CA ARG A 271 -29.40 -27.26 2.16
C ARG A 271 -30.67 -27.30 3.00
N MET A 272 -31.38 -26.18 3.09
CA MET A 272 -32.69 -26.09 3.75
C MET A 272 -33.72 -27.02 3.07
N SER A 273 -33.79 -27.04 1.73
CA SER A 273 -34.75 -27.89 1.01
C SER A 273 -34.48 -29.39 1.12
N HIS A 274 -33.23 -29.78 1.41
CA HIS A 274 -32.82 -31.18 1.61
C HIS A 274 -32.82 -31.61 3.09
N SER A 275 -33.21 -30.74 4.02
CA SER A 275 -33.25 -31.04 5.45
C SER A 275 -34.66 -31.45 5.89
N ILE A 276 -34.78 -32.51 6.70
CA ILE A 276 -36.08 -32.98 7.23
C ILE A 276 -36.68 -31.96 8.22
N SER A 277 -35.84 -31.22 8.96
CA SER A 277 -36.26 -30.17 9.90
C SER A 277 -35.21 -29.05 9.96
N PRO A 278 -35.18 -28.14 8.97
CA PRO A 278 -34.23 -27.03 8.98
C PRO A 278 -34.63 -25.97 10.02
N PRO A 279 -33.67 -25.33 10.72
CA PRO A 279 -33.97 -24.28 11.69
C PRO A 279 -34.29 -22.96 10.97
N ALA A 280 -35.49 -22.87 10.36
CA ALA A 280 -35.88 -21.78 9.47
C ALA A 280 -35.70 -20.38 10.08
N LYS A 281 -36.03 -20.20 11.37
CA LYS A 281 -35.84 -18.92 12.07
C LYS A 281 -34.36 -18.53 12.19
N ALA A 282 -33.49 -19.49 12.48
CA ALA A 282 -32.06 -19.23 12.61
C ALA A 282 -31.41 -18.94 11.25
N ILE A 283 -31.81 -19.66 10.20
CA ILE A 283 -31.38 -19.40 8.82
C ILE A 283 -31.81 -17.99 8.38
N ALA A 284 -33.07 -17.60 8.64
CA ALA A 284 -33.57 -16.27 8.33
C ALA A 284 -32.81 -15.16 9.08
N ALA A 285 -32.44 -15.39 10.35
CA ALA A 285 -31.62 -14.47 11.12
C ALA A 285 -30.22 -14.27 10.49
N VAL A 286 -29.56 -15.34 10.06
CA VAL A 286 -28.27 -15.25 9.35
C VAL A 286 -28.41 -14.54 8.00
N GLU A 287 -29.45 -14.83 7.22
CA GLU A 287 -29.73 -14.14 5.95
C GLU A 287 -29.92 -12.64 6.19
N GLN A 288 -30.76 -12.25 7.16
CA GLN A 288 -30.99 -10.86 7.52
C GLN A 288 -29.70 -10.17 8.00
N TRP A 289 -28.90 -10.83 8.83
CA TRP A 289 -27.63 -10.33 9.32
C TRP A 289 -26.65 -10.03 8.16
N LEU A 290 -26.55 -10.94 7.17
CA LEU A 290 -25.73 -10.73 5.97
C LEU A 290 -26.18 -9.50 5.17
N HIS A 291 -27.49 -9.28 5.07
CA HIS A 291 -28.04 -8.09 4.41
C HIS A 291 -27.74 -6.80 5.17
N GLN A 292 -27.78 -6.82 6.50
CA GLN A 292 -27.60 -5.63 7.33
C GLN A 292 -26.15 -5.18 7.45
N HIS A 293 -25.21 -6.13 7.50
CA HIS A 293 -23.81 -5.82 7.82
C HIS A 293 -22.85 -5.86 6.63
N ALA A 294 -23.30 -6.26 5.45
CA ALA A 294 -22.46 -6.37 4.25
C ALA A 294 -21.16 -7.16 4.51
N VAL A 295 -21.27 -8.23 5.32
CA VAL A 295 -20.12 -9.08 5.70
C VAL A 295 -19.54 -9.75 4.47
N LEU A 296 -20.43 -10.24 3.61
CA LEU A 296 -20.09 -10.77 2.31
C LEU A 296 -20.41 -9.75 1.21
N PRO A 297 -19.56 -9.69 0.18
CA PRO A 297 -19.75 -8.88 -1.00
C PRO A 297 -20.90 -9.39 -1.87
N GLU A 298 -21.46 -8.52 -2.69
CA GLU A 298 -22.40 -8.87 -3.75
C GLU A 298 -21.68 -8.77 -5.11
N GLU A 299 -22.33 -9.25 -6.18
CA GLU A 299 -21.82 -9.12 -7.55
C GLU A 299 -21.53 -7.65 -7.93
N ASN A 300 -22.39 -6.73 -7.48
CA ASN A 300 -22.32 -5.30 -7.78
C ASN A 300 -22.17 -4.41 -6.53
N LYS A 301 -21.97 -5.00 -5.34
CA LYS A 301 -21.75 -4.24 -4.11
C LYS A 301 -20.56 -4.77 -3.34
N TYR A 302 -19.93 -3.89 -2.59
CA TYR A 302 -18.77 -4.18 -1.79
C TYR A 302 -19.18 -4.64 -0.39
N SER A 303 -18.37 -5.52 0.17
CA SER A 303 -18.40 -5.81 1.60
C SER A 303 -17.91 -4.60 2.41
N TYR A 304 -18.23 -4.59 3.71
CA TYR A 304 -17.76 -3.54 4.63
C TYR A 304 -16.23 -3.36 4.59
N ASP A 305 -15.47 -4.46 4.53
CA ASP A 305 -14.01 -4.42 4.50
C ASP A 305 -13.47 -3.82 3.20
N GLU A 306 -14.10 -4.12 2.05
CA GLU A 306 -13.74 -3.53 0.77
C GLU A 306 -14.06 -2.02 0.73
N GLU A 307 -15.23 -1.62 1.23
CA GLU A 307 -15.58 -0.20 1.37
C GLU A 307 -14.57 0.54 2.25
N ARG A 308 -14.16 -0.06 3.37
CA ARG A 308 -13.14 0.52 4.25
C ARG A 308 -11.79 0.63 3.56
N LEU A 309 -11.37 -0.37 2.75
CA LEU A 309 -10.17 -0.28 1.93
C LEU A 309 -10.26 0.93 1.00
N PHE A 310 -11.34 1.07 0.24
CA PHE A 310 -11.52 2.20 -0.68
C PHE A 310 -11.46 3.56 0.02
N LEU A 311 -12.18 3.69 1.14
CA LEU A 311 -12.17 4.93 1.93
C LEU A 311 -10.78 5.25 2.48
N SER A 312 -10.02 4.24 2.90
CA SER A 312 -8.65 4.42 3.39
C SER A 312 -7.71 4.88 2.28
N LEU A 313 -7.80 4.26 1.08
CA LEU A 313 -7.05 4.69 -0.09
C LEU A 313 -7.41 6.12 -0.50
N LYS A 314 -8.70 6.44 -0.52
CA LYS A 314 -9.22 7.76 -0.88
C LYS A 314 -8.72 8.83 0.10
N SER A 315 -8.86 8.59 1.40
CA SER A 315 -8.36 9.50 2.45
C SER A 315 -6.86 9.74 2.31
N ALA A 316 -6.08 8.67 2.14
CA ALA A 316 -4.62 8.79 1.97
C ALA A 316 -4.25 9.61 0.72
N HIS A 317 -4.95 9.40 -0.40
CA HIS A 317 -4.72 10.15 -1.63
C HIS A 317 -5.11 11.65 -1.49
N GLU A 318 -6.26 11.94 -0.86
CA GLU A 318 -6.72 13.31 -0.58
C GLU A 318 -5.79 14.05 0.40
N GLU A 319 -5.25 13.34 1.39
CA GLU A 319 -4.22 13.81 2.30
C GLU A 319 -2.84 13.95 1.63
N GLN A 320 -2.72 13.65 0.33
CA GLN A 320 -1.48 13.65 -0.43
C GLN A 320 -0.39 12.79 0.21
N LYS A 321 -0.75 11.58 0.65
CA LYS A 321 0.20 10.57 1.06
C LYS A 321 0.55 9.69 -0.16
N PRO A 322 1.83 9.53 -0.52
CA PRO A 322 2.23 8.64 -1.61
C PRO A 322 1.90 7.18 -1.26
N ILE A 323 1.21 6.46 -2.15
CA ILE A 323 0.79 5.07 -1.94
C ILE A 323 1.47 4.17 -2.97
N VAL A 324 2.08 3.08 -2.50
CA VAL A 324 2.70 2.03 -3.32
C VAL A 324 2.13 0.68 -2.95
N CYS A 325 2.05 -0.22 -3.93
CA CYS A 325 1.43 -1.52 -3.79
C CYS A 325 2.40 -2.61 -4.28
N SER A 326 2.55 -3.67 -3.49
CA SER A 326 3.34 -4.85 -3.85
C SER A 326 2.43 -6.07 -4.04
N PRO A 327 2.54 -6.78 -5.18
CA PRO A 327 1.72 -7.94 -5.49
C PRO A 327 1.88 -9.08 -4.50
N LYS A 328 0.92 -10.00 -4.53
CA LYS A 328 1.06 -11.32 -3.90
C LYS A 328 2.13 -12.16 -4.57
N GLU A 329 2.46 -13.28 -3.94
CA GLU A 329 3.37 -14.29 -4.50
C GLU A 329 2.82 -14.89 -5.81
N ASP A 330 1.50 -15.08 -5.89
CA ASP A 330 0.79 -15.56 -7.08
C ASP A 330 -0.34 -14.59 -7.46
N PRO A 331 -0.02 -13.46 -8.10
CA PRO A 331 -1.00 -12.46 -8.49
C PRO A 331 -1.72 -12.87 -9.80
N PRO A 332 -2.93 -12.33 -10.07
CA PRO A 332 -3.66 -12.63 -11.29
C PRO A 332 -2.89 -12.17 -12.54
N GLU A 333 -3.19 -12.83 -13.67
CA GLU A 333 -2.57 -12.51 -14.96
C GLU A 333 -2.66 -11.01 -15.30
N GLY A 334 -1.53 -10.46 -15.75
CA GLY A 334 -1.34 -9.03 -16.00
C GLY A 334 -0.55 -8.31 -14.91
N ILE A 335 -0.39 -8.90 -13.72
CA ILE A 335 0.38 -8.33 -12.62
C ILE A 335 1.71 -9.07 -12.47
N THR A 336 2.82 -8.36 -12.63
CA THR A 336 4.17 -8.91 -12.45
C THR A 336 4.48 -9.19 -10.99
N MET A 337 4.89 -10.42 -10.67
CA MET A 337 5.38 -10.82 -9.34
C MET A 337 6.64 -10.04 -8.94
N GLN A 338 6.90 -9.91 -7.63
CA GLN A 338 8.10 -9.25 -7.09
C GLN A 338 8.30 -7.82 -7.65
N HIS A 339 7.20 -7.15 -7.98
CA HIS A 339 7.19 -5.81 -8.53
C HIS A 339 6.58 -4.81 -7.54
N THR A 340 6.66 -3.53 -7.84
CA THR A 340 5.96 -2.47 -7.08
C THR A 340 5.23 -1.56 -8.06
N TYR A 341 4.07 -1.07 -7.65
CA TYR A 341 3.22 -0.18 -8.43
C TYR A 341 2.92 1.07 -7.61
N ALA A 342 2.81 2.21 -8.27
CA ALA A 342 2.32 3.44 -7.66
C ALA A 342 0.81 3.53 -7.83
N LEU A 343 0.07 3.89 -6.77
CA LEU A 343 -1.30 4.34 -6.91
C LEU A 343 -1.30 5.83 -7.21
N ILE A 344 -1.78 6.17 -8.40
CA ILE A 344 -1.75 7.53 -8.95
C ILE A 344 -3.12 8.20 -9.02
N GLY A 345 -4.19 7.45 -8.76
CA GLY A 345 -5.54 7.99 -8.73
C GLY A 345 -6.58 7.00 -8.24
N ILE A 346 -7.74 7.52 -7.89
CA ILE A 346 -8.89 6.78 -7.36
C ILE A 346 -10.15 7.38 -7.99
N LYS A 347 -11.09 6.53 -8.39
CA LYS A 347 -12.38 6.99 -8.93
C LYS A 347 -13.51 6.04 -8.58
N GLU A 348 -14.72 6.58 -8.60
CA GLU A 348 -15.96 5.82 -8.52
C GLU A 348 -16.77 6.06 -9.79
N SER A 349 -17.31 5.01 -10.38
CA SER A 349 -18.19 5.13 -11.54
C SER A 349 -19.48 5.83 -11.15
N LYS A 350 -19.86 6.83 -11.92
CA LYS A 350 -21.15 7.52 -11.77
C LYS A 350 -22.35 6.67 -12.21
N ILE A 351 -22.10 5.58 -12.94
CA ILE A 351 -23.16 4.74 -13.52
C ILE A 351 -23.41 3.54 -12.62
N SER A 352 -22.36 2.82 -12.25
CA SER A 352 -22.46 1.54 -11.52
C SER A 352 -22.10 1.64 -10.05
N HIS A 353 -21.55 2.78 -9.59
CA HIS A 353 -20.94 2.94 -8.28
C HIS A 353 -19.77 1.98 -8.00
N ARG A 354 -19.24 1.34 -9.05
CA ARG A 354 -18.01 0.54 -8.96
C ARG A 354 -16.83 1.45 -8.64
N LYS A 355 -15.93 0.92 -7.82
CA LYS A 355 -14.77 1.60 -7.27
C LYS A 355 -13.53 1.14 -8.02
N PHE A 356 -12.69 2.09 -8.37
CA PHE A 356 -11.51 1.84 -9.17
C PHE A 356 -10.30 2.57 -8.60
N VAL A 357 -9.15 1.92 -8.73
CA VAL A 357 -7.83 2.51 -8.48
C VAL A 357 -7.10 2.63 -9.80
N ILE A 358 -6.26 3.65 -9.93
CA ILE A 358 -5.40 3.88 -11.09
C ILE A 358 -3.98 3.63 -10.63
N LEU A 359 -3.33 2.65 -11.25
CA LEU A 359 -2.00 2.21 -10.92
C LEU A 359 -1.02 2.54 -12.04
N ARG A 360 0.25 2.71 -11.67
CA ARG A 360 1.34 2.87 -12.61
C ARG A 360 2.50 1.95 -12.24
N ASN A 361 2.91 1.08 -13.16
CA ASN A 361 4.22 0.44 -13.08
C ASN A 361 5.30 1.43 -13.56
N PRO A 362 6.54 1.35 -13.04
CA PRO A 362 7.64 2.22 -13.42
C PRO A 362 8.33 1.83 -14.73
N HIS A 363 7.93 0.79 -15.43
CA HIS A 363 8.57 0.43 -16.69
C HIS A 363 8.22 1.41 -17.81
N HIS A 364 9.06 1.43 -18.84
CA HIS A 364 8.89 2.29 -20.01
C HIS A 364 7.63 1.94 -20.82
N GLU A 365 6.92 2.94 -21.34
CA GLU A 365 5.71 2.74 -22.19
C GLU A 365 6.08 2.12 -23.54
N ASN A 366 7.19 2.56 -24.16
CA ASN A 366 7.72 2.01 -25.42
C ASN A 366 8.66 0.82 -25.20
N ARG A 367 8.23 -0.16 -24.40
CA ARG A 367 9.00 -1.39 -24.23
C ARG A 367 9.06 -2.15 -25.55
N ASN A 368 10.13 -2.90 -25.79
CA ASN A 368 10.22 -3.69 -27.01
C ASN A 368 9.26 -4.89 -26.93
N TRP A 369 8.73 -5.35 -28.06
CA TRP A 369 7.74 -6.43 -28.12
C TRP A 369 8.18 -7.71 -27.39
N PHE A 370 9.48 -8.04 -27.41
CA PHE A 370 10.05 -9.16 -26.63
C PHE A 370 9.90 -8.97 -25.12
N SER A 371 10.03 -7.75 -24.59
CA SER A 371 9.83 -7.48 -23.16
C SER A 371 8.35 -7.49 -22.75
N HIS A 372 7.44 -7.19 -23.67
CA HIS A 372 6.00 -7.36 -23.47
C HIS A 372 5.60 -8.84 -23.37
N TYR A 373 6.34 -9.73 -24.02
CA TYR A 373 6.13 -11.18 -23.96
C TYR A 373 6.43 -11.79 -22.58
N PHE A 374 7.33 -11.18 -21.81
CA PHE A 374 7.72 -11.68 -20.48
C PHE A 374 7.16 -10.86 -19.33
N PHE A 375 6.70 -9.63 -19.58
CA PHE A 375 6.20 -8.72 -18.54
C PHE A 375 5.03 -7.89 -19.06
N TYR A 376 3.83 -8.21 -18.59
CA TYR A 376 2.66 -7.36 -18.79
C TYR A 376 2.89 -5.95 -18.19
N GLY A 377 2.26 -4.94 -18.79
CA GLY A 377 2.23 -3.59 -18.23
C GLY A 377 1.22 -3.46 -17.08
N GLY A 378 0.21 -4.31 -17.04
CA GLY A 378 -0.73 -4.32 -15.93
C GLY A 378 -1.96 -5.14 -16.24
N ARG A 379 -3.00 -4.89 -15.45
CA ARG A 379 -4.31 -5.51 -15.56
C ARG A 379 -5.37 -4.43 -15.55
N HIS A 380 -6.11 -4.27 -16.64
CA HIS A 380 -7.04 -3.16 -16.81
C HIS A 380 -8.49 -3.62 -16.73
N SER A 381 -9.28 -2.90 -15.92
CA SER A 381 -10.72 -3.08 -15.75
C SER A 381 -11.47 -2.03 -16.56
N ILE A 382 -12.24 -2.49 -17.55
CA ILE A 382 -13.10 -1.65 -18.40
C ILE A 382 -14.56 -1.87 -17.99
N GLU A 383 -15.24 -0.78 -17.70
CA GLU A 383 -16.69 -0.78 -17.59
C GLU A 383 -17.31 -0.35 -18.91
N ARG A 384 -18.20 -1.18 -19.48
CA ARG A 384 -19.00 -0.86 -20.67
C ARG A 384 -20.46 -0.88 -20.30
N GLN A 385 -21.22 0.10 -20.79
CA GLN A 385 -22.67 0.11 -20.64
C GLN A 385 -23.29 -0.59 -21.85
N GLU A 386 -23.96 -1.71 -21.61
CA GLU A 386 -24.69 -2.48 -22.62
C GLU A 386 -26.14 -2.62 -22.14
N ASN A 387 -27.10 -2.11 -22.92
CA ASN A 387 -28.54 -2.17 -22.60
C ASN A 387 -28.90 -1.59 -21.22
N GLY A 388 -28.22 -0.52 -20.78
CA GLY A 388 -28.43 0.09 -19.47
C GLY A 388 -27.77 -0.64 -18.30
N ILE A 389 -27.13 -1.80 -18.54
CA ILE A 389 -26.40 -2.57 -17.54
C ILE A 389 -24.91 -2.30 -17.70
N ALA A 390 -24.24 -1.96 -16.60
CA ALA A 390 -22.79 -1.79 -16.58
C ALA A 390 -22.11 -3.17 -16.47
N LYS A 391 -21.35 -3.55 -17.49
CA LYS A 391 -20.57 -4.79 -17.55
C LYS A 391 -19.09 -4.50 -17.31
N LEU A 392 -18.47 -5.27 -16.41
CA LEU A 392 -17.04 -5.19 -16.12
C LEU A 392 -16.30 -6.23 -16.97
N THR A 393 -15.24 -5.80 -17.65
CA THR A 393 -14.28 -6.69 -18.33
C THR A 393 -12.90 -6.42 -17.77
N ILE A 394 -12.13 -7.48 -17.52
CA ILE A 394 -10.77 -7.38 -16.99
C ILE A 394 -9.82 -8.11 -17.93
N SER A 395 -8.75 -7.44 -18.35
CA SER A 395 -7.76 -8.01 -19.25
C SER A 395 -6.34 -7.54 -18.91
N PRO A 396 -5.31 -8.36 -19.14
CA PRO A 396 -3.94 -7.88 -19.10
C PRO A 396 -3.72 -6.79 -20.16
N VAL A 397 -2.79 -5.88 -19.89
CA VAL A 397 -2.48 -4.75 -20.75
C VAL A 397 -0.98 -4.49 -20.84
N GLU A 398 -0.55 -3.84 -21.92
CA GLU A 398 0.86 -3.46 -22.13
C GLU A 398 1.20 -2.09 -21.56
N GLN A 399 0.21 -1.23 -21.35
CA GLN A 399 0.42 0.13 -20.85
C GLN A 399 0.94 0.12 -19.42
N SER A 400 1.84 1.06 -19.10
CA SER A 400 2.36 1.16 -17.74
C SER A 400 1.36 1.77 -16.76
N THR A 401 0.37 2.51 -17.27
CA THR A 401 -0.73 3.06 -16.46
C THR A 401 -2.04 2.36 -16.79
N PHE A 402 -2.73 1.88 -15.75
CA PHE A 402 -3.94 1.10 -15.91
C PHE A 402 -4.91 1.33 -14.75
N THR A 403 -6.18 1.02 -14.98
CA THR A 403 -7.24 1.14 -13.97
C THR A 403 -7.62 -0.27 -13.52
N MET A 404 -7.66 -0.53 -12.22
CA MET A 404 -8.19 -1.77 -11.67
C MET A 404 -9.45 -1.51 -10.87
N GLU A 405 -10.42 -2.40 -11.00
CA GLU A 405 -11.57 -2.46 -10.10
C GLU A 405 -11.09 -2.87 -8.69
N LEU A 406 -11.71 -2.31 -7.65
CA LEU A 406 -11.24 -2.39 -6.26
C LEU A 406 -11.07 -3.82 -5.73
N ARG A 407 -11.99 -4.74 -6.07
CA ARG A 407 -11.92 -6.13 -5.64
C ARG A 407 -10.78 -6.84 -6.35
N ASP A 408 -10.67 -6.69 -7.67
CA ASP A 408 -9.54 -7.21 -8.45
C ASP A 408 -8.20 -6.68 -7.92
N PHE A 409 -8.14 -5.40 -7.55
CA PHE A 409 -6.99 -4.79 -6.87
C PHE A 409 -6.69 -5.46 -5.52
N ALA A 410 -7.67 -5.57 -4.62
CA ALA A 410 -7.45 -6.20 -3.32
C ALA A 410 -6.91 -7.64 -3.49
N HIS A 411 -7.42 -8.39 -4.48
CA HIS A 411 -6.95 -9.72 -4.77
C HIS A 411 -5.53 -9.79 -5.34
N ALA A 412 -5.09 -8.79 -6.10
CA ALA A 412 -3.78 -8.80 -6.73
C ALA A 412 -2.63 -8.42 -5.77
N PHE A 413 -2.91 -7.59 -4.76
CA PHE A 413 -1.88 -6.95 -3.94
C PHE A 413 -1.86 -7.49 -2.50
N ALA A 414 -0.67 -7.79 -1.99
CA ALA A 414 -0.45 -8.25 -0.62
C ALA A 414 -0.23 -7.08 0.33
N TYR A 415 0.56 -6.09 -0.12
CA TYR A 415 0.98 -4.96 0.69
C TYR A 415 0.58 -3.67 0.00
N ILE A 416 -0.02 -2.77 0.78
CA ILE A 416 -0.36 -1.41 0.36
C ILE A 416 0.27 -0.50 1.41
N ASP A 417 1.36 0.15 1.02
CA ASP A 417 2.16 0.99 1.90
C ASP A 417 1.97 2.46 1.54
N CYS A 418 1.91 3.28 2.57
CA CYS A 418 1.60 4.69 2.47
C CYS A 418 2.70 5.51 3.17
N GLY A 419 3.23 6.51 2.47
CA GLY A 419 4.19 7.45 3.02
C GLY A 419 3.55 8.54 3.87
N ARG A 420 4.38 9.39 4.47
CA ARG A 420 3.94 10.63 5.11
C ARG A 420 3.32 11.58 4.08
N SER A 421 2.33 12.36 4.52
CA SER A 421 1.67 13.38 3.71
C SER A 421 2.65 14.45 3.22
N LEU A 422 2.56 14.80 1.93
CA LEU A 422 3.30 15.92 1.34
C LEU A 422 2.86 17.29 1.91
N LEU A 423 1.73 17.36 2.63
CA LEU A 423 1.21 18.57 3.28
C LEU A 423 1.79 18.81 4.70
N ALA A 424 2.57 17.86 5.24
CA ALA A 424 3.05 17.95 6.61
C ALA A 424 3.99 19.15 6.83
N LYS A 425 3.63 20.07 7.73
CA LYS A 425 4.37 21.32 8.02
C LYS A 425 5.86 21.11 8.37
N GLN A 426 6.22 19.97 8.98
CA GLN A 426 7.61 19.63 9.31
C GLN A 426 8.49 19.41 8.07
N LEU A 427 7.92 18.99 6.94
CA LEU A 427 8.65 18.85 5.67
C LEU A 427 9.04 20.21 5.07
N HIS A 428 8.26 21.26 5.35
CA HIS A 428 8.42 22.60 4.79
C HIS A 428 9.30 23.51 5.65
N LYS A 429 9.13 23.52 6.98
CA LYS A 429 9.88 24.44 7.88
C LYS A 429 11.40 24.30 7.81
N ARG A 430 11.93 23.08 7.60
CA ARG A 430 13.39 22.85 7.56
C ARG A 430 14.04 23.06 6.17
N CYS A 431 13.25 23.23 5.11
CA CYS A 431 13.78 23.57 3.78
C CYS A 431 14.24 25.04 3.70
N GLU A 432 13.57 25.94 4.42
CA GLU A 432 13.87 27.38 4.40
C GLU A 432 15.10 27.73 5.26
N GLU A 433 15.26 27.08 6.41
CA GLU A 433 16.34 27.38 7.37
C GLU A 433 17.76 26.97 6.88
N THR A 434 17.87 26.07 5.90
CA THR A 434 19.17 25.62 5.34
C THR A 434 19.56 26.28 4.01
N LEU A 435 18.66 27.05 3.37
CA LEU A 435 18.91 27.71 2.08
C LEU A 435 19.12 29.22 2.19
N THR A 436 19.00 29.81 3.37
CA THR A 436 19.47 31.18 3.61
C THR A 436 20.99 31.23 3.40
N PRO A 437 21.49 32.03 2.44
CA PRO A 437 22.91 32.27 2.33
C PRO A 437 23.34 33.06 3.58
N MET A 438 24.33 32.54 4.32
CA MET A 438 25.22 33.42 5.08
C MET A 438 26.12 34.19 4.11
#